data_AF-A0A1G4JAX6-F1
#
_entry.id   AF-A0A1G4JAX6-F1
#
_cell.length_a   1.000
_cell.length_b   1.000
_cell.length_c   1.000
_cell.angle_alpha   90.00
_cell.angle_beta   90.00
_cell.angle_gamma   90.00
#
_symmetry.space_group_name_H-M   'P 1'
#
loop_
_entity.id
_entity.type
_entity.pdbx_description
1 polymer ?
#
loop_
_entity_poly.entity_id
_entity_poly.type
_entity_poly.pdbx_seq_one_letter_code
_entity_poly.pdbx_strand_id
1 'polypeptide(L)'
;MYKVKNIVGKLGHQESSQSQGKSVLKDPIRSDSEVASLAERSSESPKLLKGESVNSLSAIEVRANVDLHGKEFSNRCPDFEDVRNVPFASTVLGKGFMAFPSENSYTKFRQNKRRLDCLNDTQAVGFPFLHAVSLNLFKSLIHGKAPVMKIHRFALVDTSRDEDWAVNYKEDEHCQLLASNGDLRVYKLTFCEIFQHIESKTSHVEYRLVFRIDNRPTRNLFCLKMLGHILHSDCDTRVDDLALRWYGVSGLASSFGASKFDLRVLDDNIPSFLDYLTDKEYSDARKKVPNSRHVAKLPIWATYSDESSTVIPKNRTLKHANFKINEMSHCSESLRDIPWDTLILTSMCMLLHDIESKKEKATSHRYSTLGLALAV
;
A
#
# COMPACT_ATOMS: atom_id res chain seq x y z
N MET A 1 -0.75 -14.85 65.33
CA MET A 1 -1.46 -13.55 65.35
C MET A 1 -1.78 -13.19 63.91
N TYR A 2 -2.99 -13.16 63.35
CA TYR A 2 -4.38 -13.58 63.62
C TYR A 2 -4.76 -14.36 62.33
N LYS A 3 -5.12 -15.65 62.21
CA LYS A 3 -6.27 -16.42 62.74
C LYS A 3 -7.56 -15.58 62.65
N VAL A 4 -8.58 -15.89 61.83
CA VAL A 4 -9.49 -17.05 61.97
C VAL A 4 -10.71 -16.95 61.03
N LYS A 5 -11.13 -18.12 60.52
CA LYS A 5 -12.49 -18.67 60.21
C LYS A 5 -13.42 -18.13 59.10
N ASN A 6 -13.77 -19.10 58.26
CA ASN A 6 -15.08 -19.37 57.64
C ASN A 6 -16.29 -18.96 58.50
N ILE A 7 -17.31 -18.41 57.84
CA ILE A 7 -18.71 -18.55 58.25
C ILE A 7 -19.55 -18.92 57.02
N VAL A 8 -20.18 -20.10 57.13
CA VAL A 8 -21.32 -20.55 56.33
C VAL A 8 -22.58 -19.92 56.94
N GLY A 9 -23.48 -19.40 56.08
CA GLY A 9 -24.82 -18.98 56.46
C GLY A 9 -25.82 -19.43 55.38
N LYS A 10 -26.81 -20.21 55.80
CA LYS A 10 -27.82 -20.92 54.99
C LYS A 10 -29.15 -20.16 55.03
N LEU A 11 -29.89 -20.23 53.92
CA LEU A 11 -31.36 -20.22 53.75
C LEU A 11 -32.21 -18.97 54.05
N GLY A 12 -33.04 -18.64 53.05
CA GLY A 12 -34.25 -17.83 53.18
C GLY A 12 -34.96 -17.63 51.82
N HIS A 13 -36.01 -18.40 51.56
CA HIS A 13 -36.94 -18.25 50.43
C HIS A 13 -37.75 -16.94 50.51
N GLN A 14 -38.03 -16.30 49.38
CA GLN A 14 -39.42 -15.94 49.01
C GLN A 14 -39.55 -15.50 47.55
N GLU A 15 -40.73 -15.80 47.02
CA GLU A 15 -41.19 -15.71 45.64
C GLU A 15 -41.43 -14.29 45.13
N SER A 16 -41.34 -14.13 43.80
CA SER A 16 -42.42 -13.61 42.93
C SER A 16 -41.94 -12.62 41.86
N SER A 17 -42.73 -12.57 40.80
CA SER A 17 -42.75 -11.66 39.66
C SER A 17 -41.96 -12.06 38.40
N GLN A 18 -42.75 -12.64 37.49
CA GLN A 18 -42.56 -12.64 36.05
C GLN A 18 -42.15 -11.24 35.55
N SER A 19 -41.10 -11.16 34.74
CA SER A 19 -41.02 -10.14 33.71
C SER A 19 -40.28 -10.68 32.49
N GLN A 20 -40.88 -10.43 31.32
CA GLN A 20 -40.45 -10.89 30.02
C GLN A 20 -39.08 -10.28 29.66
N GLY A 21 -38.07 -11.13 29.49
CA GLY A 21 -36.79 -10.74 28.87
C GLY A 21 -36.97 -10.57 27.36
N LYS A 22 -37.30 -9.35 26.93
CA LYS A 22 -37.15 -8.94 25.52
C LYS A 22 -35.65 -8.97 25.16
N SER A 23 -35.33 -9.76 24.14
CA SER A 23 -34.07 -9.73 23.41
C SER A 23 -33.75 -8.30 22.94
N VAL A 24 -32.73 -7.68 23.53
CA VAL A 24 -32.13 -6.43 23.03
C VAL A 24 -31.04 -6.80 22.03
N LEU A 25 -31.46 -7.16 20.81
CA LEU A 25 -30.62 -7.01 19.63
C LEU A 25 -30.67 -5.52 19.27
N LYS A 26 -29.61 -4.79 19.63
CA LYS A 26 -29.39 -3.44 19.11
C LYS A 26 -28.80 -3.58 17.71
N ASP A 27 -29.60 -3.20 16.71
CA ASP A 27 -29.12 -2.95 15.37
C ASP A 27 -28.01 -1.87 15.38
N PRO A 28 -26.91 -2.04 14.63
CA PRO A 28 -25.95 -0.96 14.46
C PRO A 28 -26.54 0.17 13.61
N ILE A 29 -26.68 1.30 14.30
CA ILE A 29 -26.73 2.69 13.90
C ILE A 29 -26.46 2.95 12.40
N ARG A 30 -27.45 3.56 11.76
CA ARG A 30 -27.40 4.13 10.41
C ARG A 30 -26.26 5.14 10.28
N SER A 31 -25.54 5.05 9.16
CA SER A 31 -24.45 5.95 8.76
C SER A 31 -25.03 7.24 8.15
N ASP A 32 -24.77 8.36 8.82
CA ASP A 32 -25.02 9.71 8.30
C ASP A 32 -24.06 9.99 7.12
N SER A 33 -24.61 9.93 5.92
CA SER A 33 -23.92 10.09 4.63
C SER A 33 -24.48 11.28 3.83
N GLU A 34 -24.80 12.40 4.49
CA GLU A 34 -25.38 13.58 3.81
C GLU A 34 -24.86 14.96 4.30
N VAL A 35 -23.64 15.09 4.84
CA VAL A 35 -23.12 16.42 5.28
C VAL A 35 -21.75 16.80 4.69
N ALA A 36 -21.44 16.34 3.47
CA ALA A 36 -20.27 16.84 2.72
C ALA A 36 -20.64 17.46 1.36
N SER A 37 -21.92 17.79 1.16
CA SER A 37 -22.43 18.50 0.00
C SER A 37 -23.24 19.70 0.45
N LEU A 38 -22.58 20.76 0.95
CA LEU A 38 -23.10 22.13 1.03
C LEU A 38 -22.05 23.06 1.70
N ALA A 39 -21.25 23.73 0.87
CA ALA A 39 -20.68 25.04 1.15
C ALA A 39 -20.37 25.73 -0.19
N GLU A 40 -21.37 26.48 -0.67
CA GLU A 40 -21.29 27.80 -1.34
C GLU A 40 -20.17 27.99 -2.39
N ARG A 41 -20.42 27.98 -3.71
CA ARG A 41 -21.20 28.97 -4.51
C ARG A 41 -21.09 30.41 -3.98
N SER A 42 -19.96 31.06 -4.25
CA SER A 42 -19.94 32.48 -4.56
C SER A 42 -19.30 32.69 -5.94
N SER A 43 -20.07 33.38 -6.77
CA SER A 43 -19.79 33.70 -8.16
C SER A 43 -18.99 35.00 -8.23
N GLU A 44 -17.74 34.94 -8.65
CA GLU A 44 -17.03 36.07 -9.23
C GLU A 44 -16.01 35.54 -10.25
N SER A 45 -16.11 36.02 -11.49
CA SER A 45 -15.28 35.61 -12.62
C SER A 45 -14.01 36.45 -12.66
N PRO A 46 -12.80 35.86 -12.70
CA PRO A 46 -11.59 36.59 -13.07
C PRO A 46 -11.16 36.26 -14.50
N LYS A 47 -10.83 37.33 -15.20
CA LYS A 47 -10.39 37.42 -16.58
C LYS A 47 -9.14 36.57 -16.85
N LEU A 48 -9.09 36.01 -18.07
CA LEU A 48 -7.89 35.47 -18.70
C LEU A 48 -6.71 36.43 -18.57
N LEU A 49 -5.61 35.96 -17.99
CA LEU A 49 -4.28 36.47 -18.23
C LEU A 49 -3.39 35.32 -18.72
N LYS A 50 -2.88 35.48 -19.95
CA LYS A 50 -1.82 34.67 -20.55
C LYS A 50 -0.53 34.84 -19.74
N GLY A 51 0.18 33.74 -19.49
CA GLY A 51 1.50 33.76 -18.87
C GLY A 51 2.10 32.37 -18.72
N GLU A 52 2.73 31.93 -19.80
CA GLU A 52 3.94 31.08 -19.91
C GLU A 52 4.08 29.72 -19.20
N SER A 53 4.66 28.82 -19.98
CA SER A 53 4.79 27.38 -19.86
C SER A 53 5.89 26.91 -18.90
N VAL A 54 5.62 25.80 -18.22
CA VAL A 54 6.66 24.77 -17.99
C VAL A 54 6.09 23.45 -18.49
N ASN A 55 6.42 23.13 -19.74
CA ASN A 55 6.11 21.86 -20.39
C ASN A 55 7.10 20.79 -19.93
N SER A 56 6.56 19.66 -19.46
CA SER A 56 7.16 18.34 -19.61
C SER A 56 6.08 17.29 -19.32
N LEU A 57 5.03 17.27 -20.14
CA LEU A 57 4.14 16.12 -20.27
C LEU A 57 4.67 15.32 -21.46
N SER A 58 5.39 14.23 -21.22
CA SER A 58 5.70 13.26 -22.26
C SER A 58 4.39 12.58 -22.66
N ALA A 59 3.99 12.79 -23.92
CA ALA A 59 2.85 12.12 -24.51
C ALA A 59 3.12 10.61 -24.51
N ILE A 60 2.27 9.84 -23.84
CA ILE A 60 2.28 8.38 -23.89
C ILE A 60 1.76 7.98 -25.29
N GLU A 61 2.64 7.48 -26.14
CA GLU A 61 2.28 6.99 -27.48
C GLU A 61 1.43 5.71 -27.39
N VAL A 62 0.31 5.69 -28.12
CA VAL A 62 -0.54 4.49 -28.23
C VAL A 62 0.07 3.54 -29.26
N ARG A 63 0.52 2.36 -28.82
CA ARG A 63 1.05 1.33 -29.74
C ARG A 63 0.01 0.23 -29.99
N ALA A 64 -0.17 -0.09 -31.27
CA ALA A 64 -0.87 -1.29 -31.69
C ALA A 64 0.08 -2.48 -31.54
N ASN A 65 -0.15 -3.33 -30.54
CA ASN A 65 0.57 -4.60 -30.38
C ASN A 65 -0.18 -5.70 -31.13
N VAL A 66 0.46 -6.30 -32.14
CA VAL A 66 -0.11 -7.39 -32.95
C VAL A 66 0.23 -8.73 -32.29
N ASP A 67 -0.76 -9.52 -31.89
CA ASP A 67 -0.54 -10.89 -31.41
C ASP A 67 -0.17 -11.82 -32.59
N LEU A 68 0.38 -13.01 -32.30
CA LEU A 68 0.78 -14.07 -33.25
C LEU A 68 -0.33 -14.49 -34.25
N HIS A 69 -1.57 -14.04 -34.03
CA HIS A 69 -2.76 -14.32 -34.85
C HIS A 69 -3.23 -13.09 -35.65
N GLY A 70 -2.43 -12.02 -35.74
CA GLY A 70 -2.74 -10.84 -36.55
C GLY A 70 -3.81 -9.92 -35.95
N LYS A 71 -4.10 -10.01 -34.65
CA LYS A 71 -5.04 -9.10 -33.97
C LYS A 71 -4.28 -7.92 -33.38
N GLU A 72 -4.63 -6.71 -33.81
CA GLU A 72 -4.15 -5.46 -33.23
C GLU A 72 -4.84 -5.20 -31.88
N PHE A 73 -4.04 -4.96 -30.84
CA PHE A 73 -4.48 -4.53 -29.53
C PHE A 73 -3.92 -3.14 -29.23
N SER A 74 -4.75 -2.23 -28.73
CA SER A 74 -4.30 -0.92 -28.24
C SER A 74 -3.81 -1.08 -26.80
N ASN A 75 -2.49 -0.99 -26.59
CA ASN A 75 -1.89 -1.05 -25.27
C ASN A 75 -0.83 0.04 -25.13
N ARG A 76 -0.96 0.84 -24.07
CA ARG A 76 -0.09 1.98 -23.77
C ARG A 76 1.04 1.62 -22.79
N CYS A 77 1.50 0.37 -22.80
CA CYS A 77 2.65 -0.03 -21.98
C CYS A 77 3.86 0.83 -22.36
N PRO A 78 4.52 1.46 -21.37
CA PRO A 78 5.72 2.24 -21.64
C PRO A 78 6.88 1.35 -22.08
N ASP A 79 7.86 1.97 -22.72
CA ASP A 79 9.14 1.35 -23.01
C ASP A 79 9.98 1.30 -21.74
N PHE A 80 10.49 0.12 -21.42
CA PHE A 80 11.33 -0.11 -20.25
C PHE A 80 12.79 -0.16 -20.67
N GLU A 81 13.63 0.59 -19.95
CA GLU A 81 15.07 0.65 -20.20
C GLU A 81 15.85 -0.25 -19.22
N ASP A 82 15.30 -0.51 -18.03
CA ASP A 82 15.99 -1.22 -16.97
C ASP A 82 15.02 -1.95 -16.02
N VAL A 83 15.56 -2.79 -15.13
CA VAL A 83 14.79 -3.58 -14.15
C VAL A 83 15.40 -3.43 -12.76
N ARG A 84 14.63 -2.83 -11.84
CA ARG A 84 14.99 -2.75 -10.43
C ARG A 84 14.48 -3.97 -9.66
N ASN A 85 15.38 -4.57 -8.87
CA ASN A 85 15.01 -5.58 -7.86
C ASN A 85 14.90 -4.91 -6.50
N VAL A 86 13.70 -4.92 -5.92
CA VAL A 86 13.37 -4.27 -4.64
C VAL A 86 13.15 -5.33 -3.55
N PRO A 87 14.14 -5.58 -2.67
CA PRO A 87 13.98 -6.50 -1.55
C PRO A 87 13.08 -5.90 -0.48
N PHE A 88 12.10 -6.67 -0.02
CA PHE A 88 11.33 -6.35 1.19
C PHE A 88 11.93 -7.07 2.38
N ALA A 89 12.24 -6.35 3.46
CA ALA A 89 12.82 -6.94 4.65
C ALA A 89 12.42 -6.21 5.94
N SER A 90 12.35 -6.94 7.06
CA SER A 90 12.19 -6.37 8.39
C SER A 90 13.38 -6.68 9.30
N THR A 91 13.47 -5.93 10.39
CA THR A 91 14.38 -6.21 11.49
C THR A 91 13.65 -6.95 12.60
N VAL A 92 14.35 -7.82 13.33
CA VAL A 92 13.79 -8.51 14.49
C VAL A 92 13.44 -7.48 15.57
N LEU A 93 12.17 -7.47 15.99
CA LEU A 93 11.54 -6.46 16.88
C LEU A 93 11.37 -5.07 16.25
N GLY A 94 11.62 -4.93 14.94
CA GLY A 94 11.28 -3.73 14.19
C GLY A 94 9.77 -3.60 13.99
N LYS A 95 9.28 -2.36 13.94
CA LYS A 95 7.89 -2.09 13.54
C LYS A 95 7.85 -2.00 12.02
N GLY A 96 7.06 -2.85 11.39
CA GLY A 96 6.89 -2.82 9.93
C GLY A 96 8.02 -3.47 9.15
N PHE A 97 8.13 -3.13 7.87
CA PHE A 97 9.14 -3.65 6.95
C PHE A 97 9.55 -2.58 5.93
N MET A 98 10.72 -2.76 5.34
CA MET A 98 11.41 -1.79 4.48
C MET A 98 11.55 -2.33 3.07
N ALA A 99 11.55 -1.42 2.09
CA ALA A 99 11.89 -1.69 0.70
C ALA A 99 13.27 -1.08 0.39
N PHE A 100 14.18 -1.88 -0.14
CA PHE A 100 15.54 -1.47 -0.49
C PHE A 100 15.68 -1.24 -1.99
N PRO A 101 16.46 -0.24 -2.43
CA PRO A 101 16.54 0.12 -3.84
C PRO A 101 17.22 -0.96 -4.71
N SER A 102 17.98 -1.85 -4.07
CA SER A 102 18.70 -2.96 -4.69
C SER A 102 19.06 -4.03 -3.64
N GLU A 103 19.43 -5.23 -4.10
CA GLU A 103 20.06 -6.26 -3.25
C GLU A 103 21.40 -5.80 -2.64
N ASN A 104 22.15 -4.96 -3.36
CA ASN A 104 23.39 -4.37 -2.86
C ASN A 104 23.11 -3.47 -1.65
N SER A 105 22.12 -2.58 -1.75
CA SER A 105 21.70 -1.73 -0.63
C SER A 105 21.21 -2.57 0.55
N TYR A 106 20.37 -3.59 0.33
CA TYR A 106 19.94 -4.51 1.40
C TYR A 106 21.14 -5.23 2.08
N THR A 107 22.13 -5.65 1.29
CA THR A 107 23.33 -6.30 1.80
C THR A 107 24.17 -5.34 2.64
N LYS A 108 24.36 -4.09 2.19
CA LYS A 108 25.08 -3.04 2.93
C LYS A 108 24.38 -2.68 4.24
N PHE A 109 23.05 -2.60 4.24
CA PHE A 109 22.26 -2.43 5.46
C PHE A 109 22.50 -3.54 6.50
N ARG A 110 22.66 -4.78 6.04
CA ARG A 110 22.96 -5.91 6.93
C ARG A 110 24.39 -5.87 7.46
N GLN A 111 25.34 -5.46 6.62
CA GLN A 111 26.76 -5.36 6.98
C GLN A 111 27.00 -4.20 7.96
N ASN A 112 26.31 -3.08 7.79
CA ASN A 112 26.45 -1.89 8.65
C ASN A 112 25.73 -2.02 10.02
N LYS A 113 25.25 -3.23 10.37
CA LYS A 113 24.48 -3.54 11.58
C LYS A 113 23.13 -2.79 11.67
N ARG A 114 22.54 -2.46 10.52
CA ARG A 114 21.22 -1.78 10.37
C ARG A 114 21.23 -0.33 10.83
N ARG A 115 22.39 0.33 10.77
CA ARG A 115 22.54 1.74 11.15
C ARG A 115 22.02 2.63 10.03
N LEU A 116 21.15 3.56 10.39
CA LEU A 116 20.59 4.60 9.51
C LEU A 116 20.92 6.01 10.00
N ASP A 117 21.73 6.12 11.05
CA ASP A 117 22.20 7.34 11.69
C ASP A 117 23.55 7.84 11.11
N CYS A 118 24.09 7.13 10.12
CA CYS A 118 25.38 7.45 9.51
C CYS A 118 25.29 7.34 7.98
N LEU A 119 25.70 8.39 7.29
CA LEU A 119 25.80 8.44 5.83
C LEU A 119 27.25 8.21 5.41
N ASN A 120 27.60 6.95 5.16
CA ASN A 120 28.99 6.53 4.90
C ASN A 120 29.45 6.76 3.44
N ASP A 121 28.52 6.97 2.52
CA ASP A 121 28.81 7.19 1.10
C ASP A 121 27.86 8.24 0.51
N THR A 122 28.26 8.83 -0.62
CA THR A 122 27.54 9.94 -1.27
C THR A 122 26.26 9.50 -1.98
N GLN A 123 26.00 8.20 -2.04
CA GLN A 123 24.85 7.59 -2.72
C GLN A 123 23.83 7.03 -1.71
N ALA A 124 24.15 7.08 -0.41
CA ALA A 124 23.38 6.48 0.67
C ALA A 124 23.09 4.99 0.47
N VAL A 125 24.07 4.21 0.00
CA VAL A 125 23.90 2.75 -0.13
C VAL A 125 23.75 2.13 1.25
N GLY A 126 22.76 1.25 1.42
CA GLY A 126 22.38 0.69 2.72
C GLY A 126 21.15 1.35 3.33
N PHE A 127 20.66 2.46 2.78
CA PHE A 127 19.38 3.01 3.18
C PHE A 127 18.24 2.33 2.41
N PRO A 128 17.13 1.98 3.08
CA PRO A 128 15.89 1.68 2.38
C PRO A 128 15.35 2.95 1.73
N PHE A 129 14.50 2.83 0.70
CA PHE A 129 13.82 3.98 0.13
C PHE A 129 12.39 4.12 0.63
N LEU A 130 11.76 3.03 1.08
CA LEU A 130 10.46 3.05 1.75
C LEU A 130 10.44 2.21 3.02
N HIS A 131 9.60 2.58 3.97
CA HIS A 131 9.32 1.84 5.21
C HIS A 131 7.84 1.87 5.55
N ALA A 132 7.19 0.72 5.39
CA ALA A 132 5.77 0.53 5.67
C ALA A 132 5.55 0.12 7.13
N VAL A 133 4.66 0.83 7.80
CA VAL A 133 4.23 0.57 9.17
C VAL A 133 2.72 0.38 9.17
N SER A 134 2.29 -0.87 9.31
CA SER A 134 0.87 -1.19 9.48
C SER A 134 0.39 -0.68 10.84
N LEU A 135 -0.78 -0.05 10.86
CA LEU A 135 -1.40 0.43 12.08
C LEU A 135 -2.40 -0.62 12.58
N ASN A 136 -2.49 -0.79 13.90
CA ASN A 136 -3.38 -1.80 14.48
C ASN A 136 -4.84 -1.54 14.07
N LEU A 137 -5.48 -2.53 13.44
CA LEU A 137 -6.88 -2.48 12.99
C LEU A 137 -7.84 -2.06 14.11
N PHE A 138 -7.59 -2.46 15.36
CA PHE A 138 -8.39 -2.06 16.51
C PHE A 138 -8.47 -0.53 16.71
N LYS A 139 -7.41 0.23 16.37
CA LYS A 139 -7.47 1.70 16.45
C LYS A 139 -8.26 2.32 15.30
N SER A 140 -8.20 1.70 14.11
CA SER A 140 -8.95 2.13 12.92
C SER A 140 -10.45 1.81 13.02
N LEU A 141 -10.82 0.72 13.70
CA LEU A 141 -12.23 0.39 13.98
C LEU A 141 -12.89 1.39 14.95
N ILE A 142 -12.14 1.90 15.93
CA ILE A 142 -12.64 2.90 16.90
C ILE A 142 -12.63 4.30 16.27
N HIS A 143 -11.66 4.59 15.41
CA HIS A 143 -11.54 5.85 14.69
C HIS A 143 -11.63 5.54 13.19
N GLY A 144 -12.84 5.47 12.65
CA GLY A 144 -13.10 5.14 11.23
C GLY A 144 -12.43 6.07 10.19
N LYS A 145 -11.66 7.06 10.65
CA LYS A 145 -10.85 7.98 9.84
C LYS A 145 -9.34 7.76 9.96
N ALA A 146 -8.86 6.74 10.69
CA ALA A 146 -7.43 6.49 10.85
C ALA A 146 -6.87 5.63 9.71
N PRO A 147 -5.65 5.91 9.21
CA PRO A 147 -5.02 5.09 8.18
C PRO A 147 -4.75 3.67 8.68
N VAL A 148 -4.83 2.69 7.78
CA VAL A 148 -4.49 1.28 8.04
C VAL A 148 -2.98 1.02 7.91
N MET A 149 -2.27 1.87 7.17
CA MET A 149 -0.83 1.80 6.98
C MET A 149 -0.27 3.20 6.74
N LYS A 150 0.93 3.47 7.26
CA LYS A 150 1.76 4.61 6.87
C LYS A 150 3.05 4.13 6.24
N ILE A 151 3.40 4.67 5.08
CA ILE A 151 4.66 4.41 4.39
C ILE A 151 5.50 5.67 4.48
N HIS A 152 6.73 5.51 4.96
CA HIS A 152 7.71 6.59 5.04
C HIS A 152 8.70 6.45 3.89
N ARG A 153 9.06 7.56 3.26
CA ARG A 153 10.13 7.64 2.27
C ARG A 153 11.42 8.07 2.96
N PHE A 154 12.53 7.53 2.50
CA PHE A 154 13.85 8.06 2.79
C PHE A 154 14.29 8.88 1.58
N ALA A 155 14.72 10.12 1.79
CA ALA A 155 15.13 11.02 0.73
C ALA A 155 16.56 11.48 0.99
N LEU A 156 17.46 11.22 0.04
CA LEU A 156 18.79 11.80 0.01
C LEU A 156 18.72 13.18 -0.66
N VAL A 157 19.18 14.21 0.04
CA VAL A 157 19.10 15.60 -0.39
C VAL A 157 20.50 16.19 -0.38
N ASP A 158 20.89 16.81 -1.50
CA ASP A 158 22.12 17.57 -1.64
C ASP A 158 21.84 19.06 -1.44
N THR A 159 22.18 19.55 -0.26
CA THR A 159 21.81 20.91 0.18
C THR A 159 22.67 21.99 -0.44
N SER A 160 23.70 21.61 -1.20
CA SER A 160 24.46 22.53 -2.06
C SER A 160 23.78 22.75 -3.42
N ARG A 161 22.84 21.88 -3.82
CA ARG A 161 22.20 21.88 -5.15
C ARG A 161 20.71 22.15 -5.12
N ASP A 162 20.00 21.67 -4.11
CA ASP A 162 18.56 21.89 -3.95
C ASP A 162 18.35 23.17 -3.16
N GLU A 163 18.05 24.30 -3.80
CA GLU A 163 17.86 25.59 -3.13
C GLU A 163 16.67 25.60 -2.15
N ASP A 164 15.65 24.80 -2.44
CA ASP A 164 14.40 24.75 -1.67
C ASP A 164 14.43 23.68 -0.57
N TRP A 165 15.56 23.01 -0.35
CA TRP A 165 15.68 21.87 0.58
C TRP A 165 15.14 22.21 1.98
N ALA A 166 15.41 23.41 2.47
CA ALA A 166 15.03 23.85 3.81
C ALA A 166 13.51 23.97 3.98
N VAL A 167 12.79 24.24 2.89
CA VAL A 167 11.33 24.29 2.85
C VAL A 167 10.76 22.89 2.61
N ASN A 168 11.33 22.16 1.65
CA ASN A 168 10.87 20.84 1.23
C ASN A 168 11.07 19.75 2.30
N TYR A 169 12.06 19.91 3.17
CA TYR A 169 12.44 18.93 4.19
C TYR A 169 12.54 19.53 5.59
N LYS A 170 11.78 20.61 5.85
CA LYS A 170 11.67 21.19 7.18
C LYS A 170 11.27 20.11 8.19
N GLU A 171 12.01 20.00 9.29
CA GLU A 171 11.75 18.97 10.31
C GLU A 171 10.49 19.27 11.12
N ASP A 172 9.64 18.25 11.28
CA ASP A 172 8.41 18.27 12.06
C ASP A 172 7.98 16.82 12.42
N GLU A 173 6.71 16.60 12.75
CA GLU A 173 6.18 15.25 13.03
C GLU A 173 6.15 14.32 11.80
N HIS A 174 6.19 14.88 10.60
CA HIS A 174 6.12 14.18 9.33
C HIS A 174 7.46 14.06 8.64
N CYS A 175 8.49 14.83 9.00
CA CYS A 175 9.83 14.80 8.41
C CYS A 175 10.92 14.88 9.48
N GLN A 176 11.86 13.94 9.45
CA GLN A 176 12.95 13.86 10.43
C GLN A 176 14.30 13.69 9.73
N LEU A 177 15.32 14.43 10.14
CA LEU A 177 16.69 14.19 9.71
C LEU A 177 17.21 12.92 10.37
N LEU A 178 17.71 11.96 9.56
CA LEU A 178 18.27 10.71 10.07
C LEU A 178 19.80 10.69 10.07
N ALA A 179 20.40 11.18 8.99
CA ALA A 179 21.85 11.17 8.82
C ALA A 179 22.30 12.37 7.98
N SER A 180 23.52 12.81 8.19
CA SER A 180 24.16 13.87 7.42
C SER A 180 25.64 13.55 7.18
N ASN A 181 26.17 14.04 6.06
CA ASN A 181 27.60 14.02 5.75
C ASN A 181 27.91 15.19 4.81
N GLY A 182 28.51 16.25 5.36
CA GLY A 182 28.70 17.53 4.64
C GLY A 182 27.36 18.10 4.16
N ASP A 183 27.26 18.33 2.86
CA ASP A 183 26.06 18.90 2.22
C ASP A 183 24.97 17.85 1.95
N LEU A 184 25.25 16.56 2.15
CA LEU A 184 24.29 15.49 1.96
C LEU A 184 23.53 15.20 3.25
N ARG A 185 22.21 15.12 3.14
CA ARG A 185 21.29 14.82 4.25
C ARG A 185 20.31 13.72 3.85
N VAL A 186 20.02 12.79 4.76
CA VAL A 186 18.98 11.78 4.59
C VAL A 186 17.82 12.10 5.51
N TYR A 187 16.65 12.39 4.92
CA TYR A 187 15.41 12.63 5.64
C TYR A 187 14.52 11.41 5.59
N LYS A 188 13.74 11.19 6.65
CA LYS A 188 12.63 10.26 6.68
C LYS A 188 11.34 11.05 6.78
N LEU A 189 10.52 10.96 5.73
CA LEU A 189 9.26 11.66 5.63
C LEU A 189 8.07 10.71 5.54
N THR A 190 6.92 11.11 6.09
CA THR A 190 5.64 10.43 5.86
C THR A 190 5.26 10.63 4.40
N PHE A 191 5.33 9.56 3.60
CA PHE A 191 5.18 9.63 2.16
C PHE A 191 3.79 9.21 1.69
N CYS A 192 3.21 8.17 2.30
CA CYS A 192 1.88 7.70 1.94
C CYS A 192 1.10 7.29 3.18
N GLU A 193 -0.13 7.77 3.29
CA GLU A 193 -1.12 7.29 4.25
C GLU A 193 -2.22 6.54 3.51
N ILE A 194 -2.45 5.30 3.93
CA ILE A 194 -3.37 4.39 3.24
C ILE A 194 -4.61 4.22 4.11
N PHE A 195 -5.77 4.47 3.52
CA PHE A 195 -7.08 4.27 4.12
C PHE A 195 -7.79 3.12 3.40
N GLN A 196 -8.56 2.34 4.15
CA GLN A 196 -9.34 1.23 3.60
C GLN A 196 -10.82 1.50 3.83
N HIS A 197 -11.62 1.30 2.79
CA HIS A 197 -13.07 1.32 2.85
C HIS A 197 -13.62 0.05 2.21
N ILE A 198 -14.55 -0.62 2.90
CA ILE A 198 -15.23 -1.82 2.40
C ILE A 198 -16.69 -1.46 2.20
N GLU A 199 -17.12 -1.44 0.94
CA GLU A 199 -18.52 -1.19 0.60
C GLU A 199 -19.29 -2.52 0.72
N SER A 200 -20.13 -2.62 1.75
CA SER A 200 -20.80 -3.88 2.10
C SER A 200 -21.84 -4.32 1.07
N LYS A 201 -22.41 -3.38 0.31
CA LYS A 201 -23.43 -3.69 -0.70
C LYS A 201 -22.84 -4.27 -1.98
N THR A 202 -21.68 -3.79 -2.39
CA THR A 202 -21.03 -4.17 -3.65
C THR A 202 -19.90 -5.16 -3.44
N SER A 203 -19.50 -5.40 -2.18
CA SER A 203 -18.32 -6.20 -1.82
C SER A 203 -17.02 -5.66 -2.42
N HIS A 204 -17.00 -4.39 -2.84
CA HIS A 204 -15.79 -3.69 -3.26
C HIS A 204 -14.98 -3.25 -2.07
N VAL A 205 -13.66 -3.27 -2.25
CA VAL A 205 -12.72 -2.74 -1.28
C VAL A 205 -11.89 -1.67 -1.96
N GLU A 206 -12.08 -0.44 -1.49
CA GLU A 206 -11.31 0.72 -1.92
C GLU A 206 -10.15 0.93 -0.95
N TYR A 207 -8.94 0.99 -1.49
CA TYR A 207 -7.78 1.53 -0.82
C TYR A 207 -7.48 2.92 -1.38
N ARG A 208 -7.52 3.91 -0.51
CA ARG A 208 -7.20 5.30 -0.84
C ARG A 208 -5.79 5.60 -0.35
N LEU A 209 -4.87 5.81 -1.28
CA LEU A 209 -3.46 6.10 -1.03
C LEU A 209 -3.25 7.60 -1.14
N VAL A 210 -3.08 8.28 0.00
CA VAL A 210 -2.83 9.72 0.06
C VAL A 210 -1.33 9.93 0.15
N PHE A 211 -0.74 10.37 -0.96
CA PHE A 211 0.69 10.59 -1.07
C PHE A 211 1.07 12.03 -0.74
N ARG A 212 2.24 12.18 -0.15
CA ARG A 212 2.91 13.44 0.15
C ARG A 212 4.22 13.49 -0.62
N ILE A 213 4.35 14.45 -1.54
CA ILE A 213 5.51 14.62 -2.42
C ILE A 213 6.76 14.93 -1.59
N ASP A 214 6.61 15.89 -0.69
CA ASP A 214 7.64 16.42 0.22
C ASP A 214 6.95 17.07 1.44
N ASN A 215 7.72 17.73 2.30
CA ASN A 215 7.21 18.37 3.50
C ASN A 215 6.80 19.85 3.33
N ARG A 216 6.51 20.31 2.10
CA ARG A 216 5.95 21.65 1.89
C ARG A 216 4.56 21.77 2.52
N PRO A 217 4.14 22.97 2.96
CA PRO A 217 2.83 23.17 3.59
C PRO A 217 1.65 23.14 2.60
N THR A 218 1.89 23.38 1.31
CA THR A 218 0.83 23.51 0.31
C THR A 218 1.15 22.72 -0.96
N ARG A 219 0.10 22.25 -1.64
CA ARG A 219 0.18 21.56 -2.96
C ARG A 219 1.15 20.38 -3.01
N ASN A 220 1.36 19.71 -1.88
CA ASN A 220 2.26 18.57 -1.76
C ASN A 220 1.53 17.24 -1.62
N LEU A 221 0.20 17.22 -1.72
CA LEU A 221 -0.63 16.02 -1.58
C LEU A 221 -1.33 15.66 -2.89
N PHE A 222 -1.38 14.37 -3.19
CA PHE A 222 -2.25 13.81 -4.22
C PHE A 222 -2.77 12.45 -3.76
N CYS A 223 -3.79 11.94 -4.44
CA CYS A 223 -4.49 10.73 -4.03
C CYS A 223 -4.61 9.77 -5.21
N LEU A 224 -4.27 8.51 -4.97
CA LEU A 224 -4.55 7.41 -5.88
C LEU A 224 -5.51 6.42 -5.23
N LYS A 225 -6.20 5.66 -6.07
CA LYS A 225 -7.11 4.60 -5.63
C LYS A 225 -6.63 3.26 -6.15
N MET A 226 -6.73 2.26 -5.29
CA MET A 226 -6.72 0.86 -5.69
C MET A 226 -8.07 0.26 -5.33
N LEU A 227 -8.72 -0.42 -6.26
CA LEU A 227 -10.02 -1.04 -6.05
C LEU A 227 -9.91 -2.55 -6.27
N GLY A 228 -10.31 -3.31 -5.27
CA GLY A 228 -10.43 -4.76 -5.36
C GLY A 228 -11.84 -5.21 -5.05
N HIS A 229 -12.04 -6.52 -5.07
CA HIS A 229 -13.30 -7.14 -4.66
C HIS A 229 -13.02 -8.29 -3.67
N ILE A 230 -13.90 -8.49 -2.70
CA ILE A 230 -13.69 -9.46 -1.62
C ILE A 230 -13.47 -10.89 -2.14
N LEU A 231 -14.13 -11.25 -3.25
CA LEU A 231 -14.09 -12.59 -3.83
C LEU A 231 -13.16 -12.73 -5.04
N HIS A 232 -12.65 -11.62 -5.61
CA HIS A 232 -11.81 -11.68 -6.82
C HIS A 232 -10.32 -11.56 -6.48
N SER A 233 -9.51 -12.18 -7.33
CA SER A 233 -8.05 -12.28 -7.19
C SER A 233 -7.29 -11.13 -7.86
N ASP A 234 -7.96 -10.02 -8.11
CA ASP A 234 -7.43 -8.90 -8.89
C ASP A 234 -7.72 -7.58 -8.17
N CYS A 235 -6.81 -6.61 -8.32
CA CYS A 235 -6.98 -5.26 -7.82
C CYS A 235 -6.52 -4.25 -8.87
N ASP A 236 -7.37 -3.27 -9.17
CA ASP A 236 -7.12 -2.31 -10.24
C ASP A 236 -6.73 -0.96 -9.70
N THR A 237 -5.90 -0.25 -10.45
CA THR A 237 -5.48 1.12 -10.17
C THR A 237 -5.26 1.89 -11.47
N ARG A 238 -5.10 3.21 -11.37
CA ARG A 238 -4.77 4.08 -12.49
C ARG A 238 -3.63 5.00 -12.07
N VAL A 239 -2.55 5.02 -12.85
CA VAL A 239 -1.38 5.89 -12.67
C VAL A 239 -1.14 6.58 -14.00
N ASP A 240 -1.11 7.91 -14.02
CA ASP A 240 -0.92 8.73 -15.23
C ASP A 240 -1.77 8.27 -16.43
N ASP A 241 -3.07 8.10 -16.17
CA ASP A 241 -4.09 7.61 -17.11
C ASP A 241 -3.90 6.18 -17.65
N LEU A 242 -2.86 5.46 -17.21
CA LEU A 242 -2.67 4.04 -17.51
C LEU A 242 -3.49 3.19 -16.55
N ALA A 243 -4.36 2.36 -17.11
CA ALA A 243 -5.12 1.38 -16.34
C ALA A 243 -4.23 0.17 -16.04
N LEU A 244 -4.05 -0.11 -14.75
CA LEU A 244 -3.17 -1.17 -14.26
C LEU A 244 -3.95 -2.17 -13.43
N ARG A 245 -3.56 -3.43 -13.50
CA ARG A 245 -4.15 -4.52 -12.71
C ARG A 245 -3.08 -5.33 -12.00
N TRP A 246 -3.18 -5.38 -10.68
CA TRP A 246 -2.52 -6.38 -9.85
C TRP A 246 -3.22 -7.72 -10.04
N TYR A 247 -2.67 -8.55 -10.91
CA TYR A 247 -3.20 -9.84 -11.33
C TYR A 247 -2.60 -10.97 -10.49
N GLY A 248 -3.48 -11.77 -9.88
CA GLY A 248 -3.08 -12.96 -9.10
C GLY A 248 -2.90 -12.72 -7.60
N VAL A 249 -3.37 -11.58 -7.07
CA VAL A 249 -3.52 -11.40 -5.62
C VAL A 249 -4.61 -12.33 -5.09
N SER A 250 -4.69 -12.60 -3.79
CA SER A 250 -5.81 -13.38 -3.26
C SER A 250 -6.98 -12.48 -2.88
N GLY A 251 -8.21 -12.95 -3.08
CA GLY A 251 -9.40 -12.24 -2.57
C GLY A 251 -9.33 -12.07 -1.06
N LEU A 252 -9.98 -11.03 -0.51
CA LEU A 252 -9.97 -10.79 0.93
C LEU A 252 -10.66 -11.89 1.75
N ALA A 253 -11.59 -12.64 1.15
CA ALA A 253 -12.19 -13.81 1.76
C ALA A 253 -11.24 -15.03 1.77
N SER A 254 -10.13 -14.99 1.03
CA SER A 254 -9.14 -16.08 1.01
C SER A 254 -8.44 -16.21 2.35
N SER A 255 -8.29 -17.45 2.81
CA SER A 255 -7.47 -17.78 3.99
C SER A 255 -5.98 -17.92 3.64
N PHE A 256 -5.64 -17.99 2.36
CA PHE A 256 -4.26 -18.14 1.89
C PHE A 256 -3.87 -16.90 1.10
N GLY A 257 -2.70 -16.34 1.42
CA GLY A 257 -2.10 -15.27 0.65
C GLY A 257 -1.55 -15.77 -0.69
N ALA A 258 -1.39 -14.87 -1.64
CA ALA A 258 -0.69 -15.10 -2.88
C ALA A 258 0.82 -14.90 -2.68
N SER A 259 1.61 -15.90 -3.03
CA SER A 259 3.08 -15.86 -3.00
C SER A 259 3.69 -15.12 -4.19
N LYS A 260 2.93 -14.96 -5.27
CA LYS A 260 3.36 -14.32 -6.52
C LYS A 260 2.19 -13.64 -7.22
N PHE A 261 2.41 -12.42 -7.70
CA PHE A 261 1.43 -11.68 -8.50
C PHE A 261 2.13 -10.62 -9.37
N ASP A 262 1.46 -10.20 -10.43
CA ASP A 262 2.01 -9.27 -11.42
C ASP A 262 1.19 -7.98 -11.51
N LEU A 263 1.86 -6.86 -11.71
CA LEU A 263 1.26 -5.62 -12.18
C LEU A 263 1.26 -5.62 -13.71
N ARG A 264 0.07 -5.67 -14.29
CA ARG A 264 -0.15 -5.72 -15.74
C ARG A 264 -0.68 -4.39 -16.26
N VAL A 265 -0.19 -3.97 -17.42
CA VAL A 265 -0.75 -2.82 -18.15
C VAL A 265 -1.94 -3.30 -18.97
N LEU A 266 -3.13 -2.77 -18.69
CA LEU A 266 -4.35 -3.16 -19.38
C LEU A 266 -4.37 -2.59 -20.81
N ASP A 267 -4.91 -3.37 -21.74
CA ASP A 267 -5.31 -2.84 -23.05
C ASP A 267 -6.42 -1.80 -22.83
N ASP A 268 -6.51 -0.77 -23.68
CA ASP A 268 -7.42 0.37 -23.47
C ASP A 268 -8.91 -0.03 -23.44
N ASN A 269 -9.25 -1.17 -24.03
CA ASN A 269 -10.61 -1.70 -24.06
C ASN A 269 -10.93 -2.66 -22.92
N ILE A 270 -9.96 -3.03 -22.08
CA ILE A 270 -10.21 -3.97 -20.99
C ILE A 270 -10.88 -3.22 -19.83
N PRO A 271 -12.08 -3.66 -19.39
CA PRO A 271 -12.79 -3.01 -18.29
C PRO A 271 -11.96 -3.08 -17.00
N SER A 272 -11.91 -1.96 -16.28
CA SER A 272 -11.33 -1.89 -14.93
C SER A 272 -12.43 -1.86 -13.87
N PHE A 273 -12.18 -2.44 -12.70
CA PHE A 273 -13.06 -2.25 -11.54
C PHE A 273 -13.28 -0.78 -11.20
N LEU A 274 -12.29 0.09 -11.48
CA LEU A 274 -12.40 1.52 -11.23
C LEU A 274 -13.54 2.21 -11.99
N ASP A 275 -14.00 1.61 -13.08
CA ASP A 275 -14.97 2.22 -13.99
C ASP A 275 -16.42 1.80 -13.67
N TYR A 276 -16.64 0.88 -12.72
CA TYR A 276 -17.97 0.31 -12.42
C TYR A 276 -18.26 0.30 -10.93
N LEU A 277 -19.51 0.61 -10.57
CA LEU A 277 -19.95 0.64 -9.18
C LEU A 277 -20.35 -0.75 -8.67
N THR A 278 -20.70 -1.67 -9.57
CA THR A 278 -21.16 -3.01 -9.21
C THR A 278 -20.47 -4.11 -10.02
N ASP A 279 -20.34 -5.28 -9.41
CA ASP A 279 -19.83 -6.48 -10.07
C ASP A 279 -20.66 -6.90 -11.29
N LYS A 280 -21.97 -6.64 -11.25
CA LYS A 280 -22.86 -6.92 -12.37
C LYS A 280 -22.50 -6.06 -13.58
N GLU A 281 -22.35 -4.76 -13.38
CA GLU A 281 -21.95 -3.83 -14.44
C GLU A 281 -20.57 -4.19 -15.00
N TYR A 282 -19.61 -4.49 -14.14
CA TYR A 282 -18.28 -4.95 -14.54
C TYR A 282 -18.33 -6.25 -15.35
N SER A 283 -19.08 -7.26 -14.89
CA SER A 283 -19.25 -8.54 -15.59
C SER A 283 -19.92 -8.36 -16.94
N ASP A 284 -20.94 -7.51 -17.02
CA ASP A 284 -21.64 -7.21 -18.27
C ASP A 284 -20.75 -6.44 -19.24
N ALA A 285 -19.93 -5.49 -18.76
CA ALA A 285 -18.93 -4.81 -19.56
C ALA A 285 -17.88 -5.78 -20.11
N ARG A 286 -17.36 -6.69 -19.27
CA ARG A 286 -16.38 -7.69 -19.68
C ARG A 286 -16.89 -8.61 -20.79
N LYS A 287 -18.18 -9.00 -20.74
CA LYS A 287 -18.82 -9.80 -21.80
C LYS A 287 -18.99 -9.04 -23.11
N LYS A 288 -19.11 -7.71 -23.05
CA LYS A 288 -19.32 -6.84 -24.21
C LYS A 288 -18.04 -6.50 -24.96
N VAL A 289 -16.85 -6.83 -24.44
CA VAL A 289 -15.57 -6.57 -25.11
C VAL A 289 -15.20 -7.80 -25.95
N PRO A 290 -15.51 -7.81 -27.26
CA PRO A 290 -15.12 -8.91 -28.12
C PRO A 290 -13.60 -9.00 -28.21
N ASN A 291 -13.07 -10.22 -28.25
CA ASN A 291 -11.65 -10.46 -28.52
C ASN A 291 -10.66 -9.81 -27.54
N SER A 292 -11.05 -9.50 -26.30
CA SER A 292 -10.08 -9.02 -25.29
C SER A 292 -9.00 -10.08 -25.04
N ARG A 293 -7.75 -9.62 -24.95
CA ARG A 293 -6.64 -10.51 -24.60
C ARG A 293 -6.84 -11.01 -23.18
N HIS A 294 -6.47 -12.26 -22.93
CA HIS A 294 -6.43 -12.77 -21.56
C HIS A 294 -5.43 -11.96 -20.72
N VAL A 295 -5.82 -11.55 -19.51
CA VAL A 295 -5.03 -10.67 -18.63
C VAL A 295 -3.61 -11.21 -18.39
N ALA A 296 -3.46 -12.52 -18.25
CA ALA A 296 -2.14 -13.17 -18.09
C ALA A 296 -1.17 -12.98 -19.28
N LYS A 297 -1.67 -12.60 -20.46
CA LYS A 297 -0.88 -12.32 -21.67
C LYS A 297 -0.62 -10.82 -21.90
N LEU A 298 -1.06 -9.97 -20.98
CA LEU A 298 -0.79 -8.53 -21.04
C LEU A 298 0.66 -8.21 -20.62
N PRO A 299 1.21 -7.08 -21.08
CA PRO A 299 2.54 -6.63 -20.65
C PRO A 299 2.65 -6.53 -19.13
N ILE A 300 3.81 -6.94 -18.60
CA ILE A 300 4.13 -6.87 -17.17
C ILE A 300 4.93 -5.59 -16.93
N TRP A 301 4.47 -4.75 -16.04
CA TRP A 301 5.27 -3.64 -15.51
C TRP A 301 6.11 -4.12 -14.31
N ALA A 302 5.51 -4.91 -13.43
CA ALA A 302 6.20 -5.39 -12.25
C ALA A 302 5.72 -6.76 -11.78
N THR A 303 6.56 -7.48 -11.04
CA THR A 303 6.25 -8.79 -10.46
C THR A 303 6.69 -8.82 -9.01
N TYR A 304 5.76 -9.21 -8.13
CA TYR A 304 6.05 -9.56 -6.75
C TYR A 304 6.27 -11.06 -6.61
N SER A 305 7.20 -11.48 -5.75
CA SER A 305 7.36 -12.87 -5.33
C SER A 305 8.00 -12.98 -3.94
N ASP A 306 7.49 -13.88 -3.10
CA ASP A 306 8.10 -14.27 -1.82
C ASP A 306 9.00 -15.51 -1.89
N GLU A 307 9.28 -16.03 -3.09
CA GLU A 307 10.15 -17.21 -3.30
C GLU A 307 11.56 -16.99 -2.71
N SER A 308 12.00 -15.73 -2.61
CA SER A 308 13.29 -15.34 -2.03
C SER A 308 13.23 -14.99 -0.54
N SER A 309 12.11 -15.32 0.13
CA SER A 309 11.92 -15.09 1.56
C SER A 309 12.87 -15.94 2.40
N THR A 310 13.20 -15.43 3.59
CA THR A 310 14.02 -16.12 4.57
C THR A 310 13.20 -16.38 5.82
N VAL A 311 13.20 -17.63 6.30
CA VAL A 311 12.54 -18.01 7.56
C VAL A 311 13.41 -17.66 8.77
N ILE A 312 14.74 -17.83 8.64
CA ILE A 312 15.69 -17.61 9.73
C ILE A 312 16.33 -16.22 9.59
N PRO A 313 16.25 -15.35 10.61
CA PRO A 313 16.86 -14.03 10.56
C PRO A 313 18.38 -14.13 10.43
N LYS A 314 18.95 -13.52 9.39
CA LYS A 314 20.40 -13.36 9.28
C LYS A 314 20.77 -11.94 9.70
N ASN A 315 21.70 -11.78 10.64
CA ASN A 315 22.01 -10.48 11.26
C ASN A 315 20.75 -9.74 11.74
N ARG A 316 19.84 -10.43 12.45
CA ARG A 316 18.55 -9.88 12.93
C ARG A 316 17.70 -9.21 11.84
N THR A 317 17.86 -9.63 10.57
CA THR A 317 17.02 -9.18 9.46
C THR A 317 16.37 -10.39 8.80
N LEU A 318 15.11 -10.24 8.41
CA LEU A 318 14.33 -11.21 7.67
C LEU A 318 13.98 -10.59 6.32
N LYS A 319 14.35 -11.25 5.23
CA LYS A 319 13.84 -10.92 3.89
C LYS A 319 12.48 -11.59 3.73
N HIS A 320 11.48 -10.84 3.29
CA HIS A 320 10.10 -11.31 3.13
C HIS A 320 9.77 -11.60 1.69
N ALA A 321 10.24 -10.76 0.76
CA ALA A 321 9.88 -10.87 -0.65
C ALA A 321 10.84 -10.06 -1.52
N ASN A 322 10.62 -10.16 -2.82
CA ASN A 322 11.24 -9.31 -3.82
C ASN A 322 10.18 -8.77 -4.79
N PHE A 323 10.23 -7.46 -5.04
CA PHE A 323 9.43 -6.79 -6.04
C PHE A 323 10.33 -6.38 -7.20
N LYS A 324 10.13 -6.98 -8.38
CA LYS A 324 10.84 -6.63 -9.61
C LYS A 324 10.00 -5.63 -10.38
N ILE A 325 10.55 -4.47 -10.70
CA ILE A 325 9.84 -3.42 -11.43
C ILE A 325 10.67 -2.97 -12.63
N ASN A 326 10.02 -2.90 -13.78
CA ASN A 326 10.63 -2.37 -15.00
C ASN A 326 10.56 -0.83 -14.94
N GLU A 327 11.73 -0.18 -15.06
CA GLU A 327 11.85 1.28 -15.03
C GLU A 327 11.97 1.84 -16.46
N MET A 328 11.43 3.03 -16.66
CA MET A 328 11.52 3.76 -17.95
C MET A 328 12.85 4.49 -18.11
N SER A 329 13.76 4.35 -17.14
CA SER A 329 15.09 4.93 -17.14
C SER A 329 16.06 4.03 -16.37
N HIS A 330 17.35 4.27 -16.55
CA HIS A 330 18.39 3.52 -15.84
C HIS A 330 18.26 3.56 -14.31
N CYS A 331 18.36 2.38 -13.69
CA CYS A 331 18.20 2.18 -12.26
C CYS A 331 19.49 2.49 -11.49
N SER A 332 19.46 3.46 -10.57
CA SER A 332 20.48 3.58 -9.53
C SER A 332 20.37 2.43 -8.52
N GLU A 333 21.48 1.85 -8.05
CA GLU A 333 21.44 0.86 -6.95
C GLU A 333 21.21 1.48 -5.55
N SER A 334 21.20 2.81 -5.46
CA SER A 334 21.30 3.58 -4.23
C SER A 334 19.99 4.31 -3.90
N LEU A 335 19.99 5.18 -2.88
CA LEU A 335 18.80 6.00 -2.56
C LEU A 335 18.58 7.14 -3.57
N ARG A 336 19.58 7.40 -4.41
CA ARG A 336 19.57 8.50 -5.38
C ARG A 336 18.71 8.15 -6.58
N ASP A 337 17.96 9.13 -7.08
CA ASP A 337 17.24 9.08 -8.36
C ASP A 337 16.26 7.91 -8.51
N ILE A 338 15.56 7.53 -7.42
CA ILE A 338 14.46 6.56 -7.50
C ILE A 338 13.30 7.17 -8.29
N PRO A 339 12.87 6.57 -9.42
CA PRO A 339 11.76 7.10 -10.21
C PRO A 339 10.48 7.20 -9.41
N TRP A 340 9.66 8.19 -9.77
CA TRP A 340 8.42 8.48 -9.08
C TRP A 340 7.42 7.31 -9.13
N ASP A 341 7.27 6.69 -10.29
CA ASP A 341 6.41 5.52 -10.46
C ASP A 341 6.88 4.35 -9.61
N THR A 342 8.19 4.17 -9.47
CA THR A 342 8.76 3.15 -8.58
C THR A 342 8.36 3.40 -7.13
N LEU A 343 8.33 4.64 -6.65
CA LEU A 343 7.86 4.97 -5.30
C LEU A 343 6.37 4.65 -5.12
N ILE A 344 5.54 5.03 -6.10
CA ILE A 344 4.09 4.79 -6.07
C ILE A 344 3.77 3.29 -6.14
N LEU A 345 4.28 2.61 -7.16
CA LEU A 345 3.98 1.21 -7.41
C LEU A 345 4.57 0.29 -6.34
N THR A 346 5.75 0.62 -5.79
CA THR A 346 6.27 -0.09 -4.61
C THR A 346 5.36 0.13 -3.40
N SER A 347 4.85 1.34 -3.17
CA SER A 347 3.94 1.61 -2.06
C SER A 347 2.66 0.77 -2.14
N MET A 348 2.08 0.65 -3.34
CA MET A 348 0.96 -0.25 -3.61
C MET A 348 1.32 -1.72 -3.37
N CYS A 349 2.49 -2.17 -3.84
CA CYS A 349 2.97 -3.52 -3.63
C CYS A 349 3.21 -3.84 -2.14
N MET A 350 3.71 -2.89 -1.36
CA MET A 350 3.91 -3.04 0.08
C MET A 350 2.56 -3.22 0.82
N LEU A 351 1.52 -2.50 0.40
CA LEU A 351 0.17 -2.70 0.92
C LEU A 351 -0.33 -4.13 0.64
N LEU A 352 -0.22 -4.58 -0.62
CA LEU A 352 -0.63 -5.92 -1.01
C LEU A 352 0.17 -6.99 -0.25
N HIS A 353 1.49 -6.83 -0.16
CA HIS A 353 2.35 -7.73 0.62
C HIS A 353 1.86 -7.89 2.07
N ASP A 354 1.52 -6.79 2.75
CA ASP A 354 1.03 -6.84 4.13
C ASP A 354 -0.33 -7.56 4.23
N ILE A 355 -1.23 -7.32 3.29
CA ILE A 355 -2.54 -7.99 3.23
C ILE A 355 -2.36 -9.49 3.00
N GLU A 356 -1.57 -9.89 2.00
CA GLU A 356 -1.34 -11.28 1.65
C GLU A 356 -0.62 -12.04 2.78
N SER A 357 0.43 -11.45 3.36
CA SER A 357 1.19 -12.06 4.46
C SER A 357 0.38 -12.21 5.75
N LYS A 358 -0.65 -11.39 5.97
CA LYS A 358 -1.53 -11.52 7.15
C LYS A 358 -2.49 -12.71 7.03
N LYS A 359 -2.89 -13.09 5.81
CA LYS A 359 -3.77 -14.25 5.58
C LYS A 359 -3.10 -15.55 6.03
N GLU A 360 -1.81 -15.72 5.75
CA GLU A 360 -1.01 -16.89 6.18
C GLU A 360 -0.81 -16.99 7.70
N LYS A 361 -0.69 -15.84 8.38
CA LYS A 361 -0.55 -15.82 9.85
C LYS A 361 -1.87 -16.16 10.56
N ALA A 362 -3.00 -15.74 9.98
CA ALA A 362 -4.32 -16.03 10.52
C ALA A 362 -4.66 -17.53 10.46
N THR A 363 -4.22 -18.24 9.42
CA THR A 363 -4.40 -19.70 9.33
C THR A 363 -3.50 -20.45 10.31
N SER A 364 -2.25 -20.03 10.48
CA SER A 364 -1.32 -20.63 11.45
C SER A 364 -1.86 -20.59 12.90
N HIS A 365 -2.58 -19.52 13.27
CA HIS A 365 -3.21 -19.41 14.61
C HIS A 365 -4.44 -20.33 14.78
N ARG A 366 -5.14 -20.69 13.70
CA ARG A 366 -6.28 -21.63 13.76
C ARG A 366 -5.82 -23.07 13.97
N TYR A 367 -4.66 -23.45 13.43
CA TYR A 367 -4.08 -24.78 13.66
C TYR A 367 -3.44 -24.91 15.05
N SER A 368 -2.88 -23.83 15.63
CA SER A 368 -2.33 -23.89 16.99
C SER A 368 -3.40 -23.96 18.08
N THR A 369 -4.60 -23.44 17.83
CA THR A 369 -5.73 -23.53 18.78
C THR A 369 -6.48 -24.87 18.69
N LEU A 370 -6.48 -25.56 17.54
CA LEU A 370 -6.97 -26.94 17.46
C LEU A 370 -5.98 -27.97 18.04
N GLY A 371 -4.68 -27.69 18.04
CA GLY A 371 -3.65 -28.55 18.65
C GLY A 371 -3.70 -28.60 20.18
N LEU A 372 -4.29 -27.60 20.83
CA LEU A 372 -4.51 -27.57 22.29
C LEU A 372 -5.90 -28.11 22.71
N ALA A 373 -6.82 -28.31 21.76
CA ALA A 373 -8.17 -28.81 22.02
C ALA A 373 -8.33 -30.33 21.85
N LEU A 374 -7.25 -31.06 21.52
CA LEU A 374 -7.22 -32.53 21.42
C LEU A 374 -6.39 -33.20 22.52
N ALA A 375 -6.06 -32.45 23.58
CA ALA A 375 -5.41 -32.98 24.77
C ALA A 375 -6.15 -32.52 26.04
N VAL A 376 -7.40 -32.95 26.19
CA VAL A 376 -8.09 -33.11 27.49
C VAL A 376 -8.92 -34.38 27.44
#